data_AF-A0A1A0MZN9-F1
#
_entry.id   AF-A0A1A0MZN9-F1
#
_cell.length_a   1.000
_cell.length_b   1.000
_cell.length_c   1.000
_cell.angle_alpha   90.00
_cell.angle_beta   90.00
_cell.angle_gamma   90.00
#
_symmetry.space_group_name_H-M   'P 1'
#
loop_
_entity.id
_entity.type
_entity.pdbx_description
1 polymer ?
#
loop_
_entity_poly.entity_id
_entity_poly.type
_entity_poly.pdbx_seq_one_letter_code
_entity_poly.pdbx_strand_id
1 'polypeptide(L)'
;MDHWQYLIVLGGCLLITAPLELFGGGVYRRARRAALAVLPVAAVFVVWDAVAIAAHIWTYNPKYVTGIELPARIPLEELLFFIVIPVCGLFTYNAVDTILSYLRRRKRANSEQST
;
A
#
# COMPACT_ATOMS: atom_id res chain seq x y z
N MET A 1 21.08 -9.42 -11.04
CA MET A 1 19.68 -9.86 -10.93
C MET A 1 19.04 -9.43 -9.60
N ASP A 2 19.83 -9.14 -8.55
CA ASP A 2 19.31 -8.83 -7.19
C ASP A 2 18.61 -7.46 -7.06
N HIS A 3 18.97 -6.50 -7.92
CA HIS A 3 18.44 -5.13 -7.98
C HIS A 3 16.93 -5.02 -8.23
N TRP A 4 16.30 -6.07 -8.78
CA TRP A 4 14.88 -6.07 -9.13
C TRP A 4 13.99 -6.70 -8.07
N GLN A 5 14.58 -7.35 -7.05
CA GLN A 5 13.82 -8.09 -6.05
C GLN A 5 12.82 -7.20 -5.32
N TYR A 6 13.23 -5.97 -4.99
CA TYR A 6 12.37 -5.05 -4.25
C TYR A 6 11.19 -4.57 -5.09
N LEU A 7 11.42 -4.27 -6.37
CA LEU A 7 10.36 -3.94 -7.33
C LEU A 7 9.44 -5.13 -7.60
N ILE A 8 9.99 -6.35 -7.70
CA ILE A 8 9.22 -7.58 -7.90
C ILE A 8 8.32 -7.84 -6.68
N VAL A 9 8.80 -7.64 -5.46
CA VAL A 9 7.99 -7.79 -4.24
C VAL A 9 6.88 -6.75 -4.21
N LEU A 10 7.18 -5.47 -4.47
CA LEU A 10 6.17 -4.41 -4.54
C LEU A 10 5.11 -4.69 -5.62
N GLY A 11 5.55 -5.10 -6.81
CA GLY A 11 4.68 -5.51 -7.90
C GLY A 11 3.83 -6.73 -7.54
N GLY A 12 4.42 -7.73 -6.88
CA GLY A 12 3.73 -8.92 -6.39
C GLY A 12 2.66 -8.58 -5.36
N CYS A 13 2.96 -7.70 -4.39
CA CYS A 13 1.98 -7.20 -3.43
C CYS A 13 0.80 -6.50 -4.13
N LEU A 14 1.10 -5.65 -5.12
CA LEU A 14 0.06 -4.97 -5.90
C LEU A 14 -0.78 -5.96 -6.72
N LEU A 15 -0.15 -6.93 -7.37
CA LEU A 15 -0.83 -7.95 -8.18
C LEU A 15 -1.73 -8.86 -7.34
N ILE A 16 -1.31 -9.21 -6.13
CA ILE A 16 -2.12 -10.01 -5.20
C ILE A 16 -3.29 -9.21 -4.64
N THR A 17 -3.10 -7.91 -4.38
CA THR A 17 -4.14 -7.04 -3.79
C THR A 17 -5.05 -6.37 -4.81
N ALA A 18 -4.66 -6.24 -6.08
CA ALA A 18 -5.48 -5.64 -7.12
C ALA A 18 -6.82 -6.38 -7.37
N PRO A 19 -6.88 -7.73 -7.40
CA PRO A 19 -8.15 -8.45 -7.50
C PRO A 19 -9.10 -8.20 -6.34
N LEU A 20 -8.61 -7.80 -5.16
CA LEU A 20 -9.46 -7.49 -4.00
C LEU A 20 -10.33 -6.25 -4.23
N GLU A 21 -9.96 -5.40 -5.19
CA GLU A 21 -10.79 -4.28 -5.59
C GLU A 21 -12.14 -4.71 -6.20
N LEU A 22 -12.18 -5.85 -6.89
CA LEU A 22 -13.39 -6.37 -7.54
C LEU A 22 -14.48 -6.75 -6.53
N PHE A 23 -14.12 -7.00 -5.27
CA PHE A 23 -15.05 -7.43 -4.24
C PHE A 23 -15.76 -6.28 -3.52
N GLY A 24 -15.36 -5.02 -3.73
CA GLY A 24 -15.91 -3.88 -2.98
C GLY A 24 -16.26 -2.66 -3.83
N GLY A 25 -16.66 -1.58 -3.16
CA GLY A 25 -17.16 -0.34 -3.79
C GLY A 25 -16.10 0.50 -4.52
N GLY A 26 -15.04 -0.08 -5.06
CA GLY A 26 -14.01 0.54 -5.92
C GLY A 26 -13.15 1.60 -5.23
N VAL A 27 -11.94 1.23 -4.83
CA VAL A 27 -10.92 2.16 -4.28
C VAL A 27 -10.41 3.10 -5.40
N TYR A 28 -10.29 2.64 -6.65
CA TYR A 28 -9.98 3.48 -7.81
C TYR A 28 -11.07 4.51 -8.09
N ARG A 29 -12.34 4.20 -7.78
CA ARG A 29 -13.44 5.17 -7.94
C ARG A 29 -13.29 6.38 -7.00
N ARG A 30 -12.40 6.28 -6.01
CA ARG A 30 -12.04 7.33 -5.06
C ARG A 30 -10.53 7.51 -4.95
N ALA A 31 -9.78 7.25 -6.03
CA ALA A 31 -8.32 7.39 -6.08
C ALA A 31 -7.86 8.77 -5.58
N ARG A 32 -8.60 9.84 -5.86
CA ARG A 32 -8.30 11.19 -5.35
C ARG A 32 -8.32 11.27 -3.81
N ARG A 33 -9.26 10.58 -3.13
CA ARG A 33 -9.31 10.57 -1.67
C ARG A 33 -8.21 9.70 -1.07
N ALA A 34 -7.92 8.56 -1.70
CA ALA A 34 -6.78 7.72 -1.32
C ALA A 34 -5.47 8.50 -1.45
N ALA A 35 -5.26 9.19 -2.58
CA ALA A 35 -4.10 10.05 -2.79
C ALA A 35 -4.02 11.19 -1.76
N LEU A 36 -5.14 11.87 -1.46
CA LEU A 36 -5.15 12.92 -0.43
C LEU A 36 -4.88 12.39 0.99
N ALA A 37 -5.15 11.12 1.28
CA ALA A 37 -4.84 10.51 2.56
C ALA A 37 -3.38 10.00 2.63
N VAL A 38 -2.89 9.42 1.53
CA VAL A 38 -1.56 8.77 1.47
C VAL A 38 -0.45 9.78 1.21
N LEU A 39 -0.63 10.73 0.27
CA LEU A 39 0.44 11.64 -0.15
C LEU A 39 1.00 12.53 0.97
N PRO A 40 0.19 13.15 1.86
CA PRO A 40 0.76 13.96 2.94
C PRO A 40 1.60 13.14 3.90
N VAL A 41 1.14 11.92 4.22
CA VAL A 41 1.84 11.00 5.12
C VAL A 41 3.12 10.50 4.46
N ALA A 42 3.04 10.06 3.20
CA ALA A 42 4.19 9.65 2.41
C ALA A 42 5.23 10.78 2.32
N ALA A 43 4.82 12.03 2.11
CA ALA A 43 5.73 13.17 2.06
C ALA A 43 6.49 13.37 3.39
N VAL A 44 5.79 13.28 4.53
CA VAL A 44 6.43 13.37 5.86
C VAL A 44 7.46 12.26 6.06
N PHE A 45 7.11 11.02 5.70
CA PHE A 45 8.02 9.89 5.85
C PHE A 45 9.21 9.97 4.89
N VAL A 46 9.01 10.41 3.64
CA VAL A 46 10.10 10.62 2.68
C VAL A 46 11.08 11.68 3.18
N VAL A 47 10.57 12.79 3.75
CA VAL A 47 11.44 13.82 4.34
C VAL A 47 12.20 13.27 5.55
N TRP A 48 11.53 12.52 6.43
CA TRP A 48 12.17 11.90 7.58
C TRP A 48 13.26 10.90 7.15
N ASP A 49 12.97 10.10 6.13
CA ASP A 49 13.90 9.13 5.57
C ASP A 49 15.14 9.82 4.98
N ALA A 50 14.95 10.92 4.24
CA ALA A 50 16.04 11.78 3.76
C ALA A 50 16.95 12.25 4.90
N VAL A 51 16.36 12.67 6.02
CA VAL A 51 17.11 13.13 7.21
C VAL A 51 17.87 11.97 7.85
N ALA A 52 17.27 10.78 7.97
CA ALA A 52 17.92 9.61 8.55
C ALA A 52 19.13 9.13 7.72
N ILE A 53 19.02 9.16 6.39
CA ILE A 53 20.11 8.86 5.45
C ILE A 53 21.23 9.89 5.58
N ALA A 54 20.87 11.18 5.58
CA ALA A 54 21.82 12.29 5.72
C ALA A 54 22.55 12.26 7.07
N ALA A 55 21.86 11.82 8.13
CA ALA A 55 22.44 11.64 9.47
C ALA A 55 23.26 10.34 9.61
N HIS A 56 23.37 9.52 8.56
CA HIS A 56 24.04 8.21 8.57
C HIS A 56 23.52 7.25 9.66
N ILE A 57 22.28 7.47 10.11
CA ILE A 57 21.59 6.59 11.06
C ILE A 57 21.24 5.27 10.35
N TRP A 58 20.92 5.35 9.06
CA TRP A 58 20.57 4.23 8.23
C TRP A 58 21.15 4.39 6.83
N THR A 59 21.56 3.28 6.21
CA THR A 59 22.12 3.25 4.86
C THR A 59 21.52 2.10 4.06
N TYR A 60 21.23 2.33 2.79
CA TYR A 60 20.74 1.29 1.89
C TYR A 60 21.88 0.48 1.31
N ASN A 61 21.65 -0.83 1.13
CA ASN A 61 22.58 -1.67 0.42
C ASN A 61 22.36 -1.48 -1.11
N PRO A 62 23.32 -0.89 -1.84
CA PRO A 62 23.18 -0.57 -3.27
C PRO A 62 22.96 -1.82 -4.14
N LYS A 63 23.17 -3.03 -3.60
CA LYS A 63 22.98 -4.30 -4.30
C LYS A 63 21.49 -4.64 -4.57
N TYR A 64 20.57 -4.13 -3.77
CA TYR A 64 19.13 -4.50 -3.82
C TYR A 64 18.22 -3.39 -4.35
N VAL A 65 18.80 -2.23 -4.65
CA VAL A 65 18.11 -1.06 -5.22
C VAL A 65 18.60 -0.84 -6.64
N THR A 66 17.73 -0.33 -7.51
CA THR A 66 18.02 -0.16 -8.95
C THR A 66 19.07 0.90 -9.26
N GLY A 67 19.50 1.68 -8.25
CA GLY A 67 20.48 2.75 -8.40
C GLY A 67 19.88 4.07 -8.91
N ILE A 68 18.55 4.15 -9.05
CA ILE A 68 17.84 5.39 -9.34
C ILE A 68 17.64 6.12 -8.01
N GLU A 69 18.50 7.10 -7.75
CA GLU A 69 18.43 7.95 -6.57
C GLU A 69 17.64 9.23 -6.86
N LEU A 70 16.61 9.50 -6.04
CA LEU A 70 15.95 10.79 -5.96
C LEU A 70 16.84 11.82 -5.27
N PRO A 71 16.54 13.13 -5.38
CA PRO A 71 17.21 14.16 -4.58
C PRO A 71 17.24 13.76 -3.10
N ALA A 72 18.43 13.87 -2.48
CA ALA A 72 18.78 13.35 -1.15
C ALA A 72 19.18 11.86 -1.04
N ARG A 73 19.57 11.20 -2.15
CA ARG A 73 20.05 9.79 -2.18
C ARG A 73 19.01 8.76 -1.74
N ILE A 74 17.73 9.09 -1.92
CA ILE A 74 16.62 8.19 -1.57
C ILE A 74 16.37 7.26 -2.76
N PRO A 75 16.35 5.93 -2.58
CA PRO A 75 16.03 5.01 -3.66
C PRO A 75 14.58 5.18 -4.14
N LEU A 76 14.34 5.05 -5.44
CA LEU A 76 12.99 5.09 -6.02
C LEU A 76 12.04 4.06 -5.37
N GLU A 77 12.57 2.91 -4.99
CA GLU A 77 11.85 1.82 -4.36
C GLU A 77 11.24 2.22 -3.01
N GLU A 78 11.90 3.09 -2.25
CA GLU A 78 11.38 3.60 -0.96
C GLU A 78 10.19 4.54 -1.18
N LEU A 79 10.28 5.42 -2.19
CA LEU A 79 9.15 6.26 -2.57
C LEU A 79 7.95 5.40 -3.00
N LEU A 80 8.20 4.35 -3.79
CA LEU A 80 7.17 3.40 -4.18
C LEU A 80 6.62 2.64 -2.97
N PHE A 81 7.45 2.26 -2.01
CA PHE A 81 7.02 1.58 -0.78
C PHE A 81 6.01 2.42 0.00
N PHE A 82 6.29 3.71 0.22
CA PHE A 82 5.39 4.64 0.94
C PHE A 82 4.03 4.85 0.25
N ILE A 83 3.92 4.50 -1.03
CA ILE A 83 2.67 4.62 -1.80
C ILE A 83 1.98 3.26 -1.91
N VAL A 84 2.71 2.25 -2.37
CA VAL A 84 2.18 0.91 -2.67
C VAL A 84 1.66 0.23 -1.41
N ILE A 85 2.39 0.29 -0.29
CA ILE A 85 1.99 -0.43 0.93
C ILE A 85 0.68 0.14 1.52
N PRO A 86 0.51 1.46 1.70
CA PRO A 86 -0.78 2.01 2.14
C PRO A 86 -1.93 1.70 1.17
N VAL A 87 -1.66 1.70 -0.14
CA VAL A 87 -2.67 1.34 -1.15
C VAL A 87 -3.09 -0.12 -1.03
N CYS A 88 -2.14 -1.05 -0.89
CA CYS A 88 -2.41 -2.47 -0.62
C CYS A 88 -3.24 -2.65 0.67
N GLY A 89 -2.93 -1.88 1.72
CA GLY A 89 -3.69 -1.84 2.96
C GLY A 89 -5.14 -1.39 2.76
N LEU A 90 -5.37 -0.33 1.97
CA LEU A 90 -6.72 0.14 1.65
C LEU A 90 -7.54 -0.88 0.85
N PHE A 91 -6.92 -1.57 -0.12
CA PHE A 91 -7.59 -2.66 -0.84
C PHE A 91 -8.03 -3.78 0.10
N THR A 92 -7.12 -4.19 1.00
CA THR A 92 -7.39 -5.23 1.99
C THR A 92 -8.53 -4.83 2.93
N TYR A 93 -8.49 -3.60 3.45
CA TYR A 93 -9.53 -3.08 4.33
C TYR A 93 -10.91 -3.08 3.66
N ASN A 94 -10.99 -2.60 2.41
CA ASN A 94 -12.23 -2.56 1.66
C ASN A 94 -12.80 -3.96 1.39
N ALA A 95 -11.94 -4.94 1.09
CA ALA A 95 -12.37 -6.33 0.91
C ALA A 95 -12.91 -6.93 2.21
N VAL A 96 -12.21 -6.75 3.33
CA VAL A 96 -12.64 -7.24 4.65
C VAL A 96 -13.95 -6.59 5.08
N ASP A 97 -14.09 -5.27 4.91
CA ASP A 97 -15.32 -4.55 5.25
C ASP A 97 -16.52 -5.05 4.43
N THR A 98 -16.32 -5.31 3.13
CA THR A 98 -17.38 -5.83 2.26
C THR A 98 -17.80 -7.25 2.66
N ILE A 99 -16.83 -8.14 2.90
CA ILE A 99 -17.10 -9.52 3.35
C ILE A 99 -17.82 -9.52 4.69
N LEU A 100 -17.36 -8.72 5.65
CA LEU A 100 -17.94 -8.65 6.99
C LEU A 100 -19.38 -8.08 6.94
N SER A 101 -19.60 -7.06 6.12
CA SER A 101 -20.92 -6.48 5.88
C SER A 101 -21.88 -7.49 5.25
N TYR A 102 -21.41 -8.29 4.27
CA TYR A 102 -22.19 -9.36 3.66
C TYR A 102 -22.56 -10.46 4.68
N LEU A 103 -21.59 -10.92 5.47
CA LEU A 103 -21.82 -11.94 6.50
C LEU A 103 -22.81 -11.47 7.58
N ARG A 104 -22.70 -10.22 8.02
CA ARG A 104 -23.64 -9.62 8.99
C ARG A 104 -25.07 -9.59 8.45
N ARG A 105 -25.27 -9.20 7.18
CA ARG A 105 -26.60 -9.21 6.53
C ARG A 105 -27.17 -10.62 6.44
N ARG A 106 -26.35 -11.60 6.04
CA ARG A 106 -26.78 -13.01 5.93
C ARG A 106 -27.19 -13.60 7.29
N LYS A 107 -26.45 -13.29 8.36
CA LYS A 107 -26.78 -13.74 9.72
C LYS A 107 -28.14 -13.19 10.18
N ARG A 108 -28.41 -11.91 9.90
CA ARG A 108 -29.67 -11.24 10.26
C ARG A 108 -30.88 -11.83 9.54
N ALA A 109 -30.77 -12.08 8.22
CA ALA A 109 -31.83 -12.71 7.45
C ALA A 109 -32.18 -14.12 7.96
N ASN A 110 -31.17 -14.90 8.39
CA ASN A 110 -31.38 -16.25 8.91
C ASN A 110 -32.07 -16.26 10.29
N SER A 111 -31.88 -15.21 11.11
CA SER A 111 -32.58 -15.06 12.38
C SER A 111 -34.04 -14.64 12.24
N GLU A 112 -34.40 -13.87 11.20
CA GLU A 112 -35.78 -13.46 10.92
C GLU A 112 -36.65 -14.59 10.33
N GLN A 113 -36.02 -15.62 9.74
CA GLN A 113 -36.71 -16.80 9.20
C GLN A 113 -36.98 -17.92 10.22
N SER A 114 -36.37 -17.83 11.42
CA SER A 114 -36.46 -18.88 12.46
C SER A 114 -37.44 -18.55 13.60
N THR A 115 -38.15 -17.43 13.50
CA THR A 115 -39.22 -16.96 14.41
C THR A 115 -40.54 -16.90 13.66
#